data_AF-A0A9D8QUL5-F1
#
_entry.id   AF-A0A9D8QUL5-F1
#
_cell.length_a   1.000
_cell.length_b   1.000
_cell.length_c   1.000
_cell.angle_alpha   90.00
_cell.angle_beta   90.00
_cell.angle_gamma   90.00
#
_symmetry.space_group_name_H-M   'P 1'
#
loop_
_entity.id
_entity.type
_entity.pdbx_description
1 polymer ?
#
loop_
_entity_poly.entity_id
_entity_poly.type
_entity_poly.pdbx_seq_one_letter_code
_entity_poly.pdbx_strand_id
1 'polypeptide(L)' 'MTKLTIQRRKMGLRLREVGERLGITAQTVQQQEKRGIRSLRTARLYAEALSCDWRDLIDDFSPCIPAEKQ' A
#
# COMPACT_ATOMS: atom_id res chain seq x y z
N MET A 1 -5.27 6.31 9.87
CA MET A 1 -5.14 5.06 9.09
C MET A 1 -4.79 5.45 7.67
N THR A 2 -3.93 4.69 6.99
CA THR A 2 -3.59 4.92 5.59
C THR A 2 -4.74 4.52 4.67
N LYS A 3 -4.74 5.05 3.45
CA LYS A 3 -5.73 4.69 2.43
C LYS A 3 -5.78 3.17 2.17
N LEU A 4 -4.62 2.52 2.10
CA LEU A 4 -4.52 1.06 1.99
C LEU A 4 -5.25 0.32 3.12
N THR A 5 -5.08 0.78 4.37
CA THR A 5 -5.74 0.17 5.54
C THR A 5 -7.26 0.26 5.45
N ILE A 6 -7.75 1.42 5.02
CA ILE A 6 -9.19 1.66 4.86
C ILE A 6 -9.75 0.75 3.78
N GLN A 7 -9.07 0.68 2.63
CA GLN A 7 -9.52 -0.12 1.50
C GLN A 7 -9.53 -1.62 1.83
N ARG A 8 -8.46 -2.15 2.46
CA ARG A 8 -8.43 -3.56 2.87
C ARG A 8 -9.57 -3.90 3.82
N ARG A 9 -9.83 -3.05 4.81
CA ARG A 9 -10.94 -3.25 5.77
C ARG A 9 -12.29 -3.18 5.10
N LYS A 10 -12.49 -2.26 4.15
CA LYS A 10 -13.72 -2.16 3.34
C LYS A 10 -13.98 -3.43 2.53
N MET A 11 -12.92 -4.09 2.06
CA MET A 11 -13.01 -5.37 1.34
C MET A 11 -13.07 -6.60 2.26
N GLY A 12 -12.96 -6.44 3.58
CA GLY A 12 -12.96 -7.57 4.52
C GLY A 12 -11.75 -8.50 4.41
N LEU A 13 -10.67 -8.08 3.75
CA LEU A 13 -9.51 -8.93 3.48
C LEU A 13 -8.54 -8.98 4.67
N ARG A 14 -7.96 -10.15 4.92
CA ARG A 14 -6.87 -10.32 5.88
C ARG A 14 -5.53 -9.91 5.25
N LEU A 15 -4.58 -9.49 6.08
CA LEU A 15 -3.22 -9.12 5.64
C LEU A 15 -2.54 -10.26 4.86
N ARG A 16 -2.76 -11.50 5.28
CA ARG A 16 -2.21 -12.69 4.63
C ARG A 16 -2.78 -12.91 3.23
N GLU A 17 -4.08 -12.72 3.04
CA GLU A 17 -4.71 -12.85 1.72
C GLU A 17 -4.19 -11.79 0.75
N VAL A 18 -4.03 -10.54 1.22
CA VAL A 18 -3.42 -9.47 0.42
C VAL A 18 -1.98 -9.83 0.04
N GLY A 19 -1.22 -10.38 1.00
CA GLY A 19 0.15 -10.85 0.75
C GLY A 19 0.20 -11.98 -0.29
N GLU A 20 -0.67 -12.98 -0.18
CA GLU A 20 -0.77 -14.11 -1.12
C GLU A 20 -1.10 -13.65 -2.54
N ARG A 21 -2.01 -12.68 -2.70
CA ARG A 21 -2.33 -12.10 -4.03
C ARG A 21 -1.16 -11.33 -4.66
N LEU A 22 -0.34 -10.68 -3.83
CA LEU A 22 0.81 -9.87 -4.27
C LEU A 22 2.12 -10.66 -4.32
N GLY A 23 2.14 -11.92 -3.86
CA GLY A 23 3.36 -12.71 -3.70
C GLY A 23 4.32 -12.14 -2.63
N ILE A 24 3.82 -11.41 -1.64
CA ILE A 24 4.62 -10.81 -0.56
C ILE A 24 4.15 -11.28 0.82
N THR A 25 4.97 -11.05 1.84
CA THR A 25 4.60 -11.47 3.21
C THR A 25 3.53 -10.55 3.81
N ALA A 26 2.71 -11.09 4.71
CA ALA A 26 1.74 -10.32 5.49
C ALA A 26 2.39 -9.19 6.32
N GLN A 27 3.64 -9.38 6.77
CA GLN A 27 4.41 -8.33 7.44
C GLN A 27 4.73 -7.17 6.49
N THR A 28 5.11 -7.46 5.24
CA THR A 28 5.34 -6.43 4.22
C THR A 28 4.06 -5.61 3.98
N VAL A 29 2.90 -6.27 3.89
CA VAL A 29 1.61 -5.59 3.79
C VAL A 29 1.35 -4.70 5.01
N GLN A 30 1.57 -5.23 6.22
CA GLN A 30 1.40 -4.44 7.45
C GLN A 30 2.33 -3.21 7.50
N GLN A 31 3.58 -3.34 7.04
CA GLN A 31 4.51 -2.22 6.97
C GLN A 31 4.02 -1.15 5.98
N GLN A 32 3.47 -1.55 4.83
CA GLN A 32 2.87 -0.59 3.90
C GLN A 32 1.59 0.05 4.44
N GLU A 33 0.78 -0.68 5.20
CA GLU A 33 -0.36 -0.10 5.91
C GLU A 33 0.07 0.93 6.96
N LYS A 34 1.23 0.75 7.60
CA LYS A 34 1.77 1.71 8.57
C LYS A 34 2.40 2.94 7.91
N ARG A 35 3.16 2.75 6.83
CA ARG A 35 3.94 3.81 6.16
C ARG A 35 3.13 4.60 5.13
N GLY A 36 2.08 3.99 4.59
CA GLY A 36 1.31 4.49 3.45
C GLY A 36 2.01 4.16 2.13
N ILE A 37 1.22 4.02 1.06
CA ILE A 37 1.78 3.83 -0.27
C ILE A 37 2.07 5.19 -0.88
N ARG A 38 3.35 5.49 -1.13
CA ARG A 38 3.80 6.76 -1.74
C ARG A 38 4.31 6.63 -3.18
N SER A 39 4.46 5.39 -3.66
CA SER A 39 4.94 5.12 -5.02
C SER A 39 3.77 4.71 -5.91
N LEU A 40 3.63 5.37 -7.07
CA LEU A 40 2.64 5.00 -8.09
C LEU A 40 2.80 3.54 -8.54
N ARG A 41 4.04 3.06 -8.63
CA ARG A 41 4.32 1.66 -9.00
C ARG A 41 3.71 0.70 -7.98
N THR A 42 3.97 0.95 -6.70
CA THR A 42 3.41 0.13 -5.61
C THR A 42 1.89 0.25 -5.56
N ALA A 43 1.34 1.46 -5.72
CA ALA A 43 -0.11 1.68 -5.73
C ALA A 43 -0.81 0.88 -6.84
N ARG A 44 -0.21 0.82 -8.04
CA ARG A 44 -0.73 0.03 -9.17
C ARG A 44 -0.70 -1.48 -8.89
N LEU A 45 0.38 -2.00 -8.33
CA LEU A 45 0.47 -3.43 -7.98
C LEU A 45 -0.62 -3.82 -6.96
N TYR A 46 -0.81 -2.99 -5.94
CA TYR A 46 -1.86 -3.22 -4.95
C TYR A 46 -3.26 -3.04 -5.55
N ALA A 47 -3.46 -2.06 -6.43
CA ALA A 47 -4.72 -1.84 -7.14
C ALA A 47 -5.12 -3.06 -7.98
N GLU A 48 -4.17 -3.66 -8.69
CA GLU A 48 -4.40 -4.89 -9.46
C GLU A 48 -4.79 -6.06 -8.55
N ALA A 49 -4.02 -6.29 -7.47
CA ALA A 49 -4.28 -7.37 -6.53
C ALA A 49 -5.60 -7.22 -5.74
N LEU A 50 -6.02 -5.98 -5.48
CA LEU A 50 -7.23 -5.64 -4.75
C LEU A 50 -8.43 -5.34 -5.67
N SER A 51 -8.22 -5.31 -6.99
CA SER A 51 -9.23 -4.89 -7.98
C SER A 51 -9.89 -3.55 -7.63
N CYS A 52 -9.08 -2.54 -7.29
CA CYS A 52 -9.54 -1.17 -7.05
C CYS A 52 -8.69 -0.14 -7.80
N ASP A 53 -9.07 1.14 -7.74
CA ASP A 53 -8.26 2.20 -8.34
C ASP A 53 -7.04 2.52 -7.46
N TRP A 54 -5.90 2.79 -8.10
CA TRP A 54 -4.65 3.11 -7.40
C TRP A 54 -4.70 4.47 -6.70
N ARG A 55 -5.57 5.40 -7.13
CA ARG A 55 -5.78 6.72 -6.50
C ARG A 55 -6.40 6.59 -5.11
N ASP A 56 -7.17 5.53 -4.89
CA ASP A 56 -7.75 5.18 -3.60
C ASP A 56 -6.75 4.49 -2.66
N LEU A 57 -5.52 4.22 -3.13
CA LEU A 57 -4.48 3.55 -2.36
C LEU A 57 -3.26 4.43 -2.08
N ILE A 58 -3.03 5.46 -2.89
CA ILE A 58 -1.87 6.34 -2.77
C ILE A 58 -2.10 7.42 -1.70
N ASP A 59 -1.32 7.37 -0.62
CA ASP A 59 -1.27 8.43 0.38
C ASP A 59 -0.42 9.59 -0.16
N ASP A 60 -0.80 10.83 0.17
CA ASP A 60 -0.22 12.05 -0.42
C ASP A 60 1.30 12.01 -0.47
N PHE A 61 1.84 12.45 -1.61
CA PHE A 61 3.26 12.61 -1.84
C PHE A 61 3.80 13.63 -0.84
N SER A 62 4.25 13.18 0.33
CA SER A 62 5.38 13.85 0.94
C SER A 62 6.55 13.53 0.01
N PRO A 63 7.07 14.50 -0.77
CA PRO A 63 8.23 14.25 -1.62
C PRO A 63 9.29 13.63 -0.71
N CYS A 64 9.74 12.43 -1.07
CA CYS A 64 10.96 11.89 -0.50
C CYS A 64 12.05 12.82 -0.99
N ILE A 65 12.35 13.90 -0.25
CA ILE A 65 13.60 14.62 -0.42
C ILE A 65 14.65 13.57 -0.04
N PRO A 66 15.46 13.08 -1.00
CA PRO A 66 16.57 12.21 -0.65
C PRO A 66 17.40 13.00 0.36
N ALA A 67 17.63 12.45 1.55
CA ALA A 67 18.47 13.09 2.56
C ALA A 67 19.85 13.36 1.93
N GLU A 68 20.08 14.62 1.54
CA GLU A 68 21.41 15.12 1.21
C GLU A 68 22.29 14.87 2.43
N LYS A 69 23.27 13.97 2.27
CA LYS A 69 24.36 13.85 3.22
C LYS A 69 25.21 15.10 3.08
N GLN A 70 25.20 15.97 4.11
CA GLN A 70 26.24 16.97 4.32
C GLN A 70 27.56 16.30 4.69
#